data_AF-A0A3P8F149-F1
#
_entry.id   AF-A0A3P8F149-F1
#
_cell.length_a   1.000
_cell.length_b   1.000
_cell.length_c   1.000
_cell.angle_alpha   90.00
_cell.angle_beta   90.00
_cell.angle_gamma   90.00
#
_symmetry.space_group_name_H-M   'P 1'
#
loop_
_entity.id
_entity.type
_entity.pdbx_description
1 polymer ?
#
loop_
_entity_poly.entity_id
_entity_poly.type
_entity_poly.pdbx_seq_one_letter_code
_entity_poly.pdbx_strand_id
1 'polypeptide(L)'
;MSRWYVPVDITVFHRGFHGDLNETFLVGDKVDEESRNLVRVTYECLQQAIAIVRPGVKFREIGNVIQKHANANGFSVVKAYCGHGIHRLFHTAPNVPHYAKNTATGVMKAGNSFTIEPMINAGSYHDDRWPDDWTAVTVSSC
;
A
#
# COMPACT_ATOMS: atom_id res chain seq x y z
N MET A 1 -7.26 -16.50 -20.02
CA MET A 1 -7.49 -16.20 -18.59
C MET A 1 -7.76 -14.71 -18.47
N SER A 2 -8.55 -14.27 -17.50
CA SER A 2 -8.86 -12.85 -17.25
C SER A 2 -7.85 -12.22 -16.29
N ARG A 3 -7.68 -10.90 -16.36
CA ARG A 3 -6.87 -10.09 -15.42
C ARG A 3 -7.73 -9.35 -14.39
N TRP A 4 -8.98 -9.77 -14.21
CA TRP A 4 -9.92 -9.05 -13.37
C TRP A 4 -9.65 -9.30 -11.89
N TYR A 5 -9.02 -8.31 -11.27
CA TYR A 5 -9.04 -8.08 -9.84
C TYR A 5 -9.49 -6.65 -9.57
N VAL A 6 -10.05 -6.40 -8.40
CA VAL A 6 -10.55 -5.08 -8.02
C VAL A 6 -10.18 -4.76 -6.57
N PRO A 7 -9.43 -3.68 -6.31
CA PRO A 7 -9.29 -3.16 -4.97
C PRO A 7 -10.58 -2.43 -4.56
N VAL A 8 -11.01 -2.63 -3.31
CA VAL A 8 -12.08 -1.86 -2.69
C VAL A 8 -11.53 -1.22 -1.42
N ASP A 9 -11.51 0.10 -1.39
CA ASP A 9 -11.00 0.91 -0.29
C ASP A 9 -12.15 1.54 0.51
N ILE A 10 -12.14 1.35 1.82
CA ILE A 10 -13.22 1.70 2.73
C ILE A 10 -12.68 2.47 3.92
N THR A 11 -13.05 3.74 3.98
CA THR A 11 -12.94 4.56 5.18
C THR A 11 -14.31 4.82 5.79
N VAL A 12 -14.43 4.67 7.11
CA VAL A 12 -15.63 5.06 7.88
C VAL A 12 -15.30 6.17 8.87
N PHE A 13 -16.27 7.06 9.13
CA PHE A 13 -16.19 8.06 10.19
C PHE A 13 -17.23 7.79 11.27
N HIS A 14 -16.76 7.50 12.49
CA HIS A 14 -17.63 7.18 13.62
C HIS A 14 -17.13 7.81 14.91
N ARG A 15 -18.03 8.47 15.66
CA ARG A 15 -17.72 9.09 16.96
C ARG A 15 -16.48 10.00 16.96
N GLY A 16 -16.25 10.71 15.86
CA GLY A 16 -15.11 11.61 15.72
C GLY A 16 -13.79 10.95 15.33
N PHE A 17 -13.81 9.70 14.88
CA PHE A 17 -12.62 8.97 14.41
C PHE A 17 -12.84 8.37 13.02
N HIS A 18 -11.77 8.35 12.23
CA HIS A 18 -11.68 7.62 10.97
C HIS A 18 -11.08 6.22 11.20
N GLY A 19 -11.58 5.23 10.48
CA GLY A 19 -10.98 3.90 10.36
C GLY A 19 -10.94 3.51 8.90
N ASP A 20 -9.84 2.89 8.46
CA ASP A 20 -9.50 2.76 7.05
C ASP A 20 -8.85 1.41 6.73
N LEU A 21 -9.31 0.77 5.66
CA LEU A 21 -8.76 -0.47 5.13
C LEU A 21 -9.14 -0.66 3.66
N ASN A 22 -8.34 -1.45 2.95
CA ASN A 22 -8.68 -1.97 1.64
C ASN A 22 -8.26 -3.43 1.47
N GLU A 23 -8.89 -4.09 0.51
CA GLU A 23 -8.49 -5.42 0.03
C GLU A 23 -8.69 -5.51 -1.49
N THR A 24 -7.87 -6.35 -2.12
CA THR A 24 -7.97 -6.67 -3.56
C THR A 24 -8.65 -8.01 -3.77
N PHE A 25 -9.75 -8.01 -4.51
CA PHE A 25 -10.57 -9.18 -4.76
C PHE A 25 -10.35 -9.72 -6.17
N LEU A 26 -10.21 -11.04 -6.30
CA LEU A 26 -10.18 -11.72 -7.59
C LEU A 26 -11.61 -11.91 -8.10
N VAL A 27 -11.87 -11.54 -9.36
CA VAL A 27 -13.23 -11.61 -9.94
C VAL A 27 -13.36 -12.82 -10.85
N GLY A 28 -14.08 -13.84 -10.36
CA GLY A 28 -14.33 -15.11 -11.05
C GLY A 28 -13.16 -16.10 -11.00
N ASP A 29 -13.36 -17.28 -11.60
CA ASP A 29 -12.42 -18.41 -11.42
C ASP A 29 -11.24 -18.40 -12.40
N LYS A 30 -11.33 -17.63 -13.48
CA LYS A 30 -10.38 -17.66 -14.60
C LYS A 30 -9.27 -16.61 -14.52
N VAL A 31 -9.00 -16.06 -13.32
CA VAL A 31 -7.90 -15.10 -13.12
C VAL A 31 -6.55 -15.76 -13.37
N ASP A 32 -5.68 -15.08 -14.14
CA ASP A 32 -4.34 -15.59 -14.47
C ASP A 32 -3.39 -15.68 -13.27
N GLU A 33 -2.35 -16.48 -13.42
CA GLU A 33 -1.39 -16.76 -12.34
C GLU A 33 -0.59 -15.53 -11.94
N GLU A 34 -0.23 -14.66 -12.89
CA GLU A 34 0.47 -13.41 -12.62
C GLU A 34 -0.35 -12.49 -11.71
N SER A 35 -1.64 -12.30 -12.00
CA SER A 35 -2.55 -11.49 -11.20
C SER A 35 -2.77 -12.09 -9.80
N ARG A 36 -2.91 -13.42 -9.71
CA ARG A 36 -2.99 -14.13 -8.41
C ARG A 36 -1.72 -13.93 -7.59
N ASN A 37 -0.57 -14.01 -8.26
CA ASN A 37 0.73 -13.79 -7.65
C ASN A 37 0.90 -12.36 -7.16
N LEU A 38 0.49 -11.37 -7.97
CA LEU A 38 0.52 -9.95 -7.61
C LEU A 38 -0.29 -9.67 -6.34
N VAL A 39 -1.54 -10.13 -6.29
CA VAL A 39 -2.41 -9.95 -5.11
C VAL A 39 -1.81 -10.62 -3.87
N ARG A 40 -1.33 -11.86 -4.00
CA ARG A 40 -0.66 -12.59 -2.90
C ARG A 40 0.57 -11.85 -2.38
N VAL A 41 1.47 -11.44 -3.26
CA VAL A 41 2.72 -10.76 -2.87
C VAL A 41 2.43 -9.39 -2.27
N THR A 42 1.42 -8.66 -2.77
CA THR A 42 0.98 -7.39 -2.18
C THR A 42 0.52 -7.58 -0.74
N TYR A 43 -0.27 -8.62 -0.48
CA TYR A 43 -0.69 -8.96 0.88
C TYR A 43 0.49 -9.37 1.77
N GLU A 44 1.44 -10.16 1.26
CA GLU A 44 2.65 -10.54 2.00
C GLU A 44 3.53 -9.34 2.34
N CYS A 45 3.67 -8.36 1.43
CA CYS A 45 4.35 -7.10 1.69
C CYS A 45 3.73 -6.37 2.89
N LEU A 46 2.40 -6.26 2.92
CA LEU A 46 1.66 -5.66 4.03
C LEU A 46 1.90 -6.42 5.34
N GLN A 47 1.75 -7.74 5.34
CA GLN A 47 1.92 -8.57 6.54
C GLN A 47 3.35 -8.47 7.11
N GLN A 48 4.37 -8.49 6.25
CA GLN A 48 5.76 -8.35 6.68
C GLN A 48 6.05 -6.95 7.24
N ALA A 49 5.45 -5.90 6.67
CA ALA A 49 5.56 -4.55 7.20
C ALA A 49 4.88 -4.41 8.56
N ILE A 50 3.68 -5.00 8.74
CA ILE A 50 2.98 -5.02 10.04
C ILE A 50 3.82 -5.75 11.10
N ALA A 51 4.47 -6.87 10.74
CA ALA A 51 5.26 -7.67 11.67
C ALA A 51 6.45 -6.91 12.30
N ILE A 52 6.93 -5.82 11.69
CA ILE A 52 7.99 -4.97 12.27
C ILE A 52 7.45 -3.81 13.11
N VAL A 53 6.13 -3.58 13.16
CA VAL A 53 5.53 -2.45 13.88
C VAL A 53 5.65 -2.65 15.38
N ARG A 54 6.50 -1.84 16.01
CA ARG A 54 6.67 -1.77 17.46
C ARG A 54 7.37 -0.47 17.87
N PRO A 55 7.25 -0.03 19.14
CA PRO A 55 7.95 1.15 19.62
C PRO A 55 9.46 1.10 19.32
N GLY A 56 10.02 2.22 18.89
CA GLY A 56 11.45 2.36 18.56
C GLY A 56 11.82 2.10 17.09
N VAL A 57 10.92 1.54 16.29
CA VAL A 57 11.14 1.36 14.84
C VAL A 57 10.88 2.67 14.10
N LYS A 58 11.71 3.01 13.11
CA LYS A 58 11.50 4.22 12.28
C LYS A 58 10.45 3.95 11.21
N PHE A 59 9.59 4.92 10.91
CA PHE A 59 8.56 4.77 9.86
C PHE A 59 9.16 4.42 8.50
N ARG A 60 10.33 4.99 8.17
CA ARG A 60 11.05 4.70 6.91
C ARG A 60 11.41 3.23 6.69
N GLU A 61 11.49 2.42 7.76
CA GLU A 61 11.85 0.99 7.62
C GLU A 61 10.73 0.17 6.98
N ILE A 62 9.48 0.64 7.03
CA ILE A 62 8.33 0.00 6.37
C ILE A 62 8.60 -0.16 4.87
N GLY A 63 9.04 0.91 4.21
CA GLY A 63 9.34 0.86 2.78
C GLY A 63 10.54 -0.03 2.41
N ASN A 64 11.51 -0.19 3.32
CA ASN A 64 12.63 -1.12 3.11
C ASN A 64 12.14 -2.59 3.10
N VAL A 65 11.22 -2.94 4.00
CA VAL A 65 10.64 -4.29 4.10
C VAL A 65 9.78 -4.58 2.87
N ILE A 66 8.86 -3.69 2.53
CA ILE A 66 7.91 -3.85 1.42
C ILE A 66 8.67 -3.99 0.10
N GLN A 67 9.56 -3.04 -0.23
CA GLN A 67 10.22 -3.06 -1.52
C GLN A 67 11.18 -4.24 -1.68
N LYS A 68 11.78 -4.73 -0.59
CA LYS A 68 12.60 -5.94 -0.64
C LYS A 68 11.76 -7.16 -1.07
N HIS A 69 10.57 -7.35 -0.48
CA HIS A 69 9.70 -8.48 -0.82
C HIS A 69 9.09 -8.36 -2.22
N ALA A 70 8.62 -7.17 -2.59
CA ALA A 70 8.06 -6.91 -3.92
C ALA A 70 9.10 -7.17 -5.02
N ASN A 71 10.31 -6.59 -4.90
CA ASN A 71 11.37 -6.74 -5.90
C ASN A 71 11.84 -8.20 -6.02
N ALA A 72 11.89 -8.94 -4.90
CA ALA A 72 12.28 -10.36 -4.91
C ALA A 72 11.29 -11.25 -5.70
N ASN A 73 10.05 -10.78 -5.88
CA ASN A 73 9.02 -11.45 -6.66
C ASN A 73 8.81 -10.82 -8.05
N GLY A 74 9.71 -9.92 -8.48
CA GLY A 74 9.66 -9.31 -9.81
C GLY A 74 8.70 -8.12 -9.95
N PHE A 75 8.16 -7.59 -8.85
CA PHE A 75 7.23 -6.47 -8.85
C PHE A 75 7.89 -5.16 -8.43
N SER A 76 7.22 -4.04 -8.72
CA SER A 76 7.66 -2.70 -8.32
C SER A 76 6.70 -2.05 -7.33
N VAL A 77 7.15 -0.99 -6.65
CA VAL A 77 6.39 -0.30 -5.61
C VAL A 77 6.12 1.13 -6.03
N VAL A 78 4.84 1.53 -6.02
CA VAL A 78 4.39 2.89 -6.33
C VAL A 78 5.01 3.89 -5.35
N LYS A 79 5.36 5.09 -5.84
CA LYS A 79 6.05 6.11 -5.05
C LYS A 79 5.24 7.38 -4.79
N ALA A 80 4.18 7.61 -5.56
CA ALA A 80 3.36 8.82 -5.46
C ALA A 80 2.46 8.83 -4.22
N TYR A 81 2.06 7.65 -3.73
CA TYR A 81 1.14 7.48 -2.60
C TYR A 81 1.83 6.79 -1.42
N CYS A 82 1.34 7.05 -0.21
CA CYS A 82 1.92 6.55 1.03
C CYS A 82 0.83 6.31 2.07
N GLY A 83 1.10 5.43 3.03
CA GLY A 83 0.28 5.35 4.24
C GLY A 83 0.35 6.66 5.04
N HIS A 84 -0.58 6.82 5.98
CA HIS A 84 -0.77 8.06 6.70
C HIS A 84 -1.15 7.82 8.17
N GLY A 85 -0.91 8.82 9.01
CA GLY A 85 -1.54 8.88 10.32
C GLY A 85 -3.06 9.00 10.18
N ILE A 86 -3.79 8.31 11.05
CA ILE A 86 -5.26 8.30 11.04
C ILE A 86 -5.82 8.25 12.46
N HIS A 87 -6.76 9.15 12.75
CA HIS A 87 -7.50 9.22 14.01
C HIS A 87 -8.70 10.17 13.86
N ARG A 88 -8.74 11.27 14.62
CA ARG A 88 -9.70 12.38 14.43
C ARG A 88 -9.54 13.14 13.10
N LEU A 89 -8.39 12.97 12.44
CA LEU A 89 -8.12 13.49 11.10
C LEU A 89 -8.06 12.28 10.17
N PHE A 90 -8.56 12.44 8.95
CA PHE A 90 -8.52 11.38 7.95
C PHE A 90 -7.06 11.10 7.54
N HIS A 91 -6.37 12.10 7.01
CA HIS A 91 -4.94 12.02 6.67
C HIS A 91 -4.14 13.00 7.52
N THR A 92 -3.12 12.52 8.21
CA THR A 92 -2.20 13.36 9.00
C THR A 92 -0.83 12.69 9.14
N ALA A 93 0.09 13.31 9.87
CA ALA A 93 1.39 12.71 10.15
C ALA A 93 1.24 11.41 10.97
N PRO A 94 2.09 10.39 10.73
CA PRO A 94 3.23 10.38 9.81
C PRO A 94 2.84 10.07 8.36
N ASN A 95 3.65 10.51 7.40
CA ASN A 95 3.65 9.93 6.05
C ASN A 95 4.47 8.64 6.08
N VAL A 96 3.96 7.55 5.48
CA VAL A 96 4.56 6.21 5.52
C VAL A 96 4.80 5.68 4.10
N PRO A 97 5.92 6.06 3.45
CA PRO A 97 6.22 5.58 2.10
C PRO A 97 6.53 4.08 2.06
N HIS A 98 6.08 3.43 0.99
CA HIS A 98 6.22 1.97 0.81
C HIS A 98 7.51 1.56 0.07
N TYR A 99 8.28 2.52 -0.45
CA TYR A 99 9.55 2.26 -1.14
C TYR A 99 10.77 2.43 -0.21
N ALA A 100 11.84 1.70 -0.51
CA ALA A 100 13.10 1.71 0.23
C ALA A 100 13.86 3.03 0.06
N LYS A 101 14.75 3.33 1.02
CA LYS A 101 15.56 4.57 1.05
C LYS A 101 14.72 5.87 1.00
N ASN A 102 13.46 5.81 1.43
CA ASN A 102 12.65 7.00 1.62
C ASN A 102 13.18 7.86 2.79
N THR A 103 12.74 9.11 2.84
CA THR A 103 13.17 10.11 3.83
C THR A 103 12.14 10.33 4.95
N ALA A 104 11.21 9.39 5.16
CA ALA A 104 10.19 9.53 6.19
C ALA A 104 10.82 9.74 7.57
N THR A 105 10.28 10.70 8.29
CA THR A 105 10.75 11.08 9.62
C THR A 105 9.94 10.37 10.70
N GLY A 106 10.44 10.40 11.94
CA GLY A 106 9.73 9.86 13.09
C GLY A 106 10.09 8.42 13.45
N VAL A 107 9.74 8.08 14.69
CA VAL A 107 9.95 6.78 15.33
C VAL A 107 8.62 6.37 15.94
N MET A 108 8.19 5.15 15.69
CA MET A 108 6.97 4.57 16.21
C MET A 108 7.00 4.58 17.75
N LYS A 109 5.87 4.94 18.34
CA LYS A 109 5.63 4.94 19.79
C LYS A 109 4.30 4.27 20.08
N ALA A 110 4.15 3.74 21.28
CA ALA A 110 2.85 3.26 21.76
C ALA A 110 1.80 4.39 21.65
N GLY A 111 0.62 4.06 21.12
CA GLY A 111 -0.46 5.02 20.86
C GLY A 111 -0.43 5.70 19.50
N ASN A 112 0.58 5.47 18.65
CA ASN A 112 0.48 5.86 17.25
C ASN A 112 -0.60 5.04 16.52
N SER A 113 -1.34 5.69 15.64
CA SER A 113 -2.36 5.09 14.76
C SER A 113 -2.09 5.58 13.34
N PHE A 114 -1.85 4.66 12.42
CA PHE A 114 -1.44 4.93 11.04
C PHE A 114 -1.75 3.73 10.13
N THR A 115 -1.83 3.98 8.82
CA THR A 115 -2.04 2.95 7.79
C THR A 115 -0.72 2.47 7.18
N ILE A 116 -0.74 1.25 6.65
CA ILE A 116 0.27 0.72 5.74
C ILE A 116 -0.53 0.15 4.55
N GLU A 117 -0.34 0.70 3.35
CA GLU A 117 -1.24 0.48 2.20
C GLU A 117 -0.42 0.31 0.90
N PRO A 118 0.40 -0.76 0.81
CA PRO A 118 1.35 -0.90 -0.30
C PRO A 118 0.64 -1.11 -1.64
N MET A 119 0.85 -0.20 -2.57
CA MET A 119 0.47 -0.36 -3.97
C MET A 119 1.65 -0.95 -4.75
N ILE A 120 1.44 -2.15 -5.31
CA ILE A 120 2.47 -2.95 -5.99
C ILE A 120 2.05 -3.16 -7.44
N ASN A 121 2.98 -2.95 -8.37
CA ASN A 121 2.74 -3.06 -9.81
C ASN A 121 3.48 -4.26 -10.40
N ALA A 122 2.85 -4.93 -11.37
CA ALA A 122 3.51 -5.97 -12.18
C ALA A 122 4.66 -5.40 -13.05
N GLY A 123 4.51 -4.16 -13.51
CA GLY A 123 5.50 -3.47 -14.35
C GLY A 123 6.19 -2.31 -13.64
N SER A 124 6.22 -1.16 -14.30
CA SER A 124 6.85 0.06 -13.79
C SER A 124 6.16 0.63 -12.54
N TYR A 125 6.91 1.32 -11.70
CA TYR A 125 6.37 2.04 -10.53
C TYR A 125 5.72 3.38 -10.90
N HIS A 126 5.89 3.83 -12.13
CA HIS A 126 5.36 5.10 -12.61
C HIS A 126 3.84 5.03 -12.77
N ASP A 127 3.17 6.00 -12.15
CA ASP A 127 1.76 6.28 -12.27
C ASP A 127 1.48 7.50 -13.15
N ASP A 128 0.29 7.53 -13.72
CA ASP A 128 -0.34 8.69 -14.37
C ASP A 128 -1.74 8.89 -13.78
N ARG A 129 -2.36 10.03 -14.05
CA ARG A 129 -3.69 10.38 -13.53
C ARG A 129 -4.65 10.64 -14.67
N TRP A 130 -5.83 10.04 -14.60
CA TRP A 130 -6.89 10.31 -15.56
C TRP A 130 -7.43 11.76 -15.43
N PRO A 131 -8.14 12.26 -16.46
CA PRO A 131 -8.72 13.61 -16.44
C PRO A 131 -9.80 13.85 -15.38
N ASP A 132 -10.21 12.83 -14.63
CA ASP A 132 -11.14 12.96 -13.50
C ASP A 132 -10.47 13.46 -12.21
N ASP A 133 -9.15 13.68 -12.25
CA ASP A 133 -8.30 14.12 -11.14
C ASP A 133 -8.20 13.15 -9.96
N TRP A 134 -8.68 11.91 -10.10
CA TRP A 134 -8.71 10.90 -9.04
C TRP A 134 -8.11 9.56 -9.45
N THR A 135 -8.45 9.05 -10.63
CA THR A 135 -8.07 7.70 -11.03
C THR A 135 -6.58 7.66 -11.36
N ALA A 136 -5.80 7.04 -10.47
CA ALA A 136 -4.38 6.75 -10.67
C ALA A 136 -4.22 5.43 -11.44
N VAL A 137 -3.43 5.45 -12.50
CA VAL A 137 -3.18 4.28 -13.36
C VAL A 137 -1.69 4.06 -13.59
N THR A 138 -1.30 2.83 -13.92
CA THR A 138 0.07 2.56 -14.36
C THR A 138 0.32 3.17 -15.74
N VAL A 139 1.50 3.76 -15.96
CA VAL A 139 1.87 4.34 -17.27
C VAL A 139 1.95 3.27 -18.38
N SER A 140 2.28 2.04 -18.02
CA SER A 140 2.25 0.88 -18.90
C SER A 140 1.02 0.02 -18.60
N SER A 141 0.33 -0.48 -19.64
CA SER A 141 -0.71 -1.49 -19.48
C SER A 141 -0.06 -2.81 -19.05
N CYS A 142 -0.12 -3.10 -17.75
CA CYS A 142 0.38 -4.31 -17.11
C CYS A 142 -0.82 -5.09 -16.58
#